data_AF-A0A147JZZ6-F1
#
_entry.id   AF-A0A147JZZ6-F1
#
_cell.length_a   1.000
_cell.length_b   1.000
_cell.length_c   1.000
_cell.angle_alpha   90.00
_cell.angle_beta   90.00
_cell.angle_gamma   90.00
#
_symmetry.space_group_name_H-M   'P 1'
#
loop_
_entity.id
_entity.type
_entity.pdbx_description
1 polymer ?
#
loop_
_entity_poly.entity_id
_entity_poly.type
_entity_poly.pdbx_seq_one_letter_code
_entity_poly.pdbx_strand_id
1 'polypeptide(L)'
;MRTHLIVIIPLFLAMIALVIAGGTSGYFLPLTVGLAVATAFVAFAIIFQYTRPPPEVKQVPIENFYIWSDIGESGAELRRLSPGDVEAATRIASADLGSLSSNADLLNSRISLLLGREGFEELTREKFNSQTEKLSEDLRGITKQLKKGFQAEILSSIEQCASQADRIANKLYDFQRGKSEVVHIYAEPLRRAAEKLSSDLRLAFVNISNFMKSTPAGPESS
;
A
#
# COMPACT_ATOMS: atom_id res chain seq x y z
N MET A 1 -0.30 -35.49 6.47
CA MET A 1 0.33 -36.74 6.94
C MET A 1 1.82 -36.60 7.29
N ARG A 2 2.63 -35.86 6.52
CA ARG A 2 4.08 -35.70 6.77
C ARG A 2 4.44 -34.96 8.08
N THR A 3 3.53 -34.14 8.59
CA THR A 3 3.67 -33.32 9.81
C THR A 3 3.54 -34.08 11.12
N HIS A 4 2.72 -35.15 11.17
CA HIS A 4 2.59 -35.98 12.37
C HIS A 4 3.87 -36.78 12.65
N LEU A 5 4.55 -37.25 11.59
CA LEU A 5 5.80 -38.00 11.72
C LEU A 5 6.92 -37.20 12.41
N ILE A 6 7.03 -35.90 12.14
CA ILE A 6 8.10 -35.04 12.70
C ILE A 6 7.93 -34.82 14.22
N VAL A 7 6.70 -34.85 14.73
CA VAL A 7 6.42 -34.69 16.18
C VAL A 7 6.42 -36.05 16.89
N ILE A 8 5.96 -37.11 16.23
CA ILE A 8 5.88 -38.45 16.81
C ILE A 8 7.27 -39.05 17.06
N ILE A 9 8.21 -38.86 16.14
CA ILE A 9 9.57 -39.42 16.25
C ILE A 9 10.33 -38.93 17.51
N PRO A 10 10.45 -37.62 17.80
CA PRO A 10 11.14 -37.16 19.00
C PRO A 10 10.41 -37.54 20.29
N LEU A 11 9.08 -37.60 20.28
CA LEU A 11 8.29 -38.01 21.44
C LEU A 11 8.43 -39.51 21.74
N PHE A 12 8.51 -40.33 20.70
CA PHE A 12 8.80 -41.76 20.79
C PHE A 12 10.23 -42.04 21.27
N LEU A 13 11.23 -41.28 20.77
CA LEU A 13 12.61 -41.36 21.24
C LEU A 13 12.74 -40.93 22.71
N ALA A 14 12.03 -39.88 23.13
CA ALA A 14 12.00 -39.45 24.53
C ALA A 14 11.42 -40.54 25.46
N MET A 15 10.32 -41.20 25.04
CA MET A 15 9.72 -42.32 25.79
C MET A 15 10.67 -43.51 25.91
N ILE A 16 11.36 -43.88 24.83
CA ILE A 16 12.36 -44.96 24.85
C ILE A 16 13.51 -44.62 25.81
N ALA A 17 14.03 -43.39 25.75
CA ALA A 17 15.11 -42.95 26.65
C ALA A 17 14.69 -42.99 28.13
N LEU A 18 13.44 -42.65 28.43
CA LEU A 18 12.89 -42.65 29.80
C LEU A 18 12.71 -44.08 30.34
N VAL A 19 12.27 -45.02 29.49
CA VAL A 19 12.18 -46.45 29.83
C VAL A 19 13.56 -47.05 30.08
N ILE A 20 14.56 -46.70 29.27
CA ILE A 20 15.95 -47.16 29.45
C ILE A 20 16.55 -46.57 30.75
N ALA A 21 16.28 -45.30 31.05
CA ALA A 21 16.76 -44.66 32.27
C ALA A 21 16.19 -45.30 33.55
N GLY A 22 14.94 -45.77 33.53
CA GLY A 22 14.30 -46.46 34.65
C GLY A 22 14.91 -47.84 34.98
N GLY A 23 15.63 -48.46 34.03
CA GLY A 23 16.32 -49.74 34.22
C GLY A 23 17.82 -49.62 34.55
N THR A 24 18.42 -48.45 34.38
CA THR A 24 19.84 -48.22 34.64
C THR A 24 20.09 -47.75 36.07
N SER A 25 20.74 -48.56 36.90
CA SER A 25 21.34 -48.12 38.16
C SER A 25 22.86 -47.97 38.01
N GLY A 26 23.43 -46.87 38.52
CA GLY A 26 24.88 -46.61 38.52
C GLY A 26 25.30 -45.31 37.84
N TYR A 27 26.61 -45.20 37.56
CA TYR A 27 27.32 -43.98 37.11
C TYR A 27 26.74 -43.29 35.84
N PHE A 28 25.93 -43.98 35.04
CA PHE A 28 25.34 -43.45 33.81
C PHE A 28 23.98 -42.73 34.01
N LEU A 29 23.37 -42.87 35.18
CA LEU A 29 22.07 -42.26 35.51
C LEU A 29 22.00 -40.72 35.32
N PRO A 30 23.00 -39.91 35.73
CA PRO A 30 22.93 -38.46 35.49
C PRO A 30 22.98 -38.10 33.99
N LEU A 31 23.69 -38.90 33.18
CA LEU A 31 23.84 -38.65 31.75
C LEU A 31 22.55 -39.01 30.98
N THR A 32 21.89 -40.11 31.37
CA THR A 32 20.60 -40.51 30.77
C THR A 32 19.48 -39.55 31.15
N VAL A 33 19.45 -39.05 32.39
CA VAL A 33 18.52 -38.01 32.83
C VAL A 33 18.75 -36.70 32.05
N GLY A 34 20.01 -36.28 31.88
CA GLY A 34 20.34 -35.08 31.10
C GLY A 34 19.87 -35.17 29.64
N LEU A 35 20.07 -36.33 29.00
CA LEU A 35 19.63 -36.57 27.63
C LEU A 35 18.09 -36.56 27.51
N ALA A 36 17.38 -37.16 28.47
CA ALA A 36 15.92 -37.18 28.49
C ALA A 36 15.35 -35.75 28.63
N VAL A 37 15.92 -34.92 29.51
CA VAL A 37 15.51 -33.52 29.69
C VAL A 37 15.76 -32.71 28.42
N ALA A 38 16.94 -32.83 27.79
CA ALA A 38 17.25 -32.14 26.55
C ALA A 38 16.28 -32.53 25.41
N THR A 39 15.96 -33.81 25.31
CA THR A 39 15.02 -34.32 24.29
C THR A 39 13.61 -33.80 24.55
N ALA A 40 13.17 -33.74 25.80
CA ALA A 40 11.88 -33.15 26.18
C ALA A 40 11.82 -31.65 25.85
N PHE A 41 12.91 -30.90 26.08
CA PHE A 41 13.00 -29.48 25.70
C PHE A 41 12.88 -29.27 24.19
N VAL A 42 13.57 -30.09 23.37
CA VAL A 42 13.46 -30.02 21.90
C VAL A 42 12.05 -30.35 21.44
N ALA A 43 11.44 -31.40 21.99
CA ALA A 43 10.05 -31.75 21.67
C ALA A 43 9.08 -30.63 22.05
N PHE A 44 9.26 -30.01 23.23
CA PHE A 44 8.43 -28.89 23.66
C PHE A 44 8.62 -27.65 22.79
N ALA A 45 9.86 -27.34 22.39
CA ALA A 45 10.16 -26.23 21.49
C ALA A 45 9.50 -26.42 20.11
N ILE A 46 9.57 -27.64 19.57
CA ILE A 46 8.88 -28.01 18.32
C ILE A 46 7.36 -27.84 18.51
N ILE A 47 6.77 -28.45 19.54
CA ILE A 47 5.33 -28.32 19.82
C ILE A 47 4.93 -26.86 20.00
N PHE A 48 5.72 -26.04 20.70
CA PHE A 48 5.44 -24.63 20.92
C PHE A 48 5.51 -23.81 19.62
N GLN A 49 6.45 -24.14 18.73
CA GLN A 49 6.55 -23.51 17.42
C GLN A 49 5.37 -23.90 16.49
N TYR A 50 4.87 -25.13 16.62
CA TYR A 50 3.78 -25.66 15.79
C TYR A 50 2.37 -25.40 16.34
N THR A 51 2.20 -25.26 17.66
CA THR A 51 0.91 -24.96 18.31
C THR A 51 0.63 -23.46 18.38
N ARG A 52 1.66 -22.62 18.21
CA ARG A 52 1.42 -21.24 17.86
C ARG A 52 0.70 -21.22 16.51
N PRO A 53 -0.53 -20.69 16.43
CA PRO A 53 -1.11 -20.42 15.12
C PRO A 53 -0.07 -19.59 14.35
N PRO A 54 0.15 -19.85 13.06
CA PRO A 54 0.94 -18.93 12.24
C PRO A 54 0.40 -17.54 12.56
N PRO A 55 1.27 -16.55 12.86
CA PRO A 55 0.79 -15.21 13.21
C PRO A 55 -0.25 -14.88 12.17
N GLU A 56 -1.50 -14.62 12.59
CA GLU A 56 -2.57 -14.30 11.67
C GLU A 56 -2.03 -13.14 10.84
N VAL A 57 -1.53 -13.45 9.64
CA VAL A 57 -1.11 -12.45 8.70
C VAL A 57 -2.44 -11.85 8.34
N LYS A 58 -2.83 -10.75 9.00
CA LYS A 58 -3.97 -9.94 8.62
C LYS A 58 -3.79 -9.70 7.14
N GLN A 59 -4.42 -10.52 6.30
CA GLN A 59 -4.23 -10.44 4.87
C GLN A 59 -4.66 -9.02 4.52
N VAL A 60 -3.76 -8.26 3.91
CA VAL A 60 -4.16 -6.95 3.42
C VAL A 60 -5.25 -7.26 2.39
N PRO A 61 -6.45 -6.67 2.50
CA PRO A 61 -7.49 -6.94 1.52
C PRO A 61 -6.93 -6.61 0.14
N ILE A 62 -6.92 -7.61 -0.75
CA ILE A 62 -6.53 -7.43 -2.15
C ILE A 62 -7.68 -6.68 -2.80
N GLU A 63 -7.55 -5.36 -2.90
CA GLU A 63 -8.60 -4.53 -3.48
C GLU A 63 -8.57 -4.56 -5.01
N ASN A 64 -9.78 -4.45 -5.56
CA ASN A 64 -9.98 -4.24 -6.98
C ASN A 64 -9.97 -2.73 -7.26
N PHE A 65 -8.83 -2.20 -7.70
CA PHE A 65 -8.64 -0.76 -7.99
C PHE A 65 -9.42 -0.27 -9.21
N TYR A 66 -10.17 -1.13 -9.90
CA TYR A 66 -11.10 -0.74 -10.97
C TYR A 66 -12.26 0.13 -10.46
N ILE A 67 -12.52 0.16 -9.15
CA ILE A 67 -13.63 0.94 -8.55
C ILE A 67 -13.20 2.38 -8.19
N TRP A 68 -11.94 2.75 -8.44
CA TRP A 68 -11.45 4.10 -8.17
C TRP A 68 -12.16 5.13 -9.05
N SER A 69 -12.50 6.27 -8.46
CA SER A 69 -13.19 7.34 -9.17
C SER A 69 -12.42 7.78 -10.42
N ASP A 70 -13.10 7.76 -11.56
CA ASP A 70 -12.60 8.25 -12.85
C ASP A 70 -13.03 9.70 -13.05
N ILE A 71 -12.17 10.51 -13.66
CA ILE A 71 -12.54 11.89 -14.07
C ILE A 71 -13.23 11.91 -15.44
N GLY A 72 -13.57 10.75 -15.98
CA GLY A 72 -13.91 10.55 -17.39
C GLY A 72 -14.93 11.55 -17.94
N GLU A 73 -16.19 11.45 -17.53
CA GLU A 73 -17.27 12.23 -18.12
C GLU A 73 -17.46 13.61 -17.48
N SER A 74 -17.31 13.72 -16.16
CA SER A 74 -17.54 14.98 -15.42
C SER A 74 -16.54 16.07 -15.83
N GLY A 75 -15.25 15.74 -15.97
CA GLY A 75 -14.25 16.72 -16.44
C GLY A 75 -14.42 17.13 -17.90
N ALA A 76 -15.08 16.30 -18.72
CA ALA A 76 -15.37 16.64 -20.11
C ALA A 76 -16.47 17.73 -20.23
N GLU A 77 -17.34 17.86 -19.22
CA GLU A 77 -18.37 18.89 -19.16
C GLU A 77 -17.77 20.31 -19.10
N LEU A 78 -16.55 20.47 -18.56
CA LEU A 78 -15.81 21.73 -18.58
C LEU A 78 -15.63 22.29 -20.00
N ARG A 79 -15.57 21.43 -21.03
CA ARG A 79 -15.41 21.83 -22.44
C ARG A 79 -16.69 22.43 -23.03
N ARG A 80 -17.84 22.21 -22.40
CA ARG A 80 -19.15 22.68 -22.84
C ARG A 80 -19.57 23.97 -22.13
N LEU A 81 -18.87 24.33 -21.06
CA LEU A 81 -19.13 25.54 -20.30
C LEU A 81 -18.61 26.78 -21.04
N SER A 82 -19.37 27.86 -20.94
CA SER A 82 -18.94 29.15 -21.45
C SER A 82 -17.98 29.81 -20.45
N PRO A 83 -17.13 30.75 -20.90
CA PRO A 83 -16.28 31.56 -20.03
C PRO A 83 -16.96 32.24 -18.84
N GLY A 84 -18.26 32.56 -18.97
CA GLY A 84 -19.07 33.15 -17.91
C GLY A 84 -19.49 32.17 -16.81
N ASP A 85 -19.36 30.86 -17.03
CA ASP A 85 -19.84 29.80 -16.13
C ASP A 85 -18.77 29.39 -15.10
N VAL A 86 -18.01 30.38 -14.58
CA VAL A 86 -16.87 30.15 -13.68
C VAL A 86 -17.27 29.38 -12.42
N GLU A 87 -18.47 29.64 -11.88
CA GLU A 87 -18.96 28.94 -10.69
C GLU A 87 -19.22 27.46 -10.98
N ALA A 88 -19.86 27.15 -12.11
CA ALA A 88 -20.11 25.77 -12.53
C ALA A 88 -18.79 25.04 -12.83
N ALA A 89 -17.86 25.69 -13.53
CA ALA A 89 -16.55 25.14 -13.83
C ALA A 89 -15.74 24.87 -12.55
N THR A 90 -15.79 25.78 -11.58
CA THR A 90 -15.15 25.61 -10.27
C THR A 90 -15.73 24.41 -9.53
N ARG A 91 -17.06 24.23 -9.56
CA ARG A 91 -17.74 23.10 -8.91
C ARG A 91 -17.35 21.77 -9.53
N ILE A 92 -17.36 21.67 -10.86
CA ILE A 92 -16.97 20.45 -11.59
C ILE A 92 -15.52 20.11 -11.32
N ALA A 93 -14.60 21.05 -11.55
CA ALA A 93 -13.17 20.82 -11.35
C ALA A 93 -12.83 20.51 -9.88
N SER A 94 -13.55 21.09 -8.91
CA SER A 94 -13.35 20.78 -7.48
C SER A 94 -13.88 19.39 -7.12
N ALA A 95 -14.97 18.94 -7.74
CA ALA A 95 -15.49 17.59 -7.53
C ALA A 95 -14.53 16.53 -8.11
N ASP A 96 -14.02 16.78 -9.32
CA ASP A 96 -13.02 15.96 -9.99
C ASP A 96 -11.74 15.83 -9.15
N LEU A 97 -11.13 16.96 -8.78
CA LEU A 97 -9.91 16.95 -7.97
C LEU A 97 -10.15 16.41 -6.54
N GLY A 98 -11.35 16.61 -5.97
CA GLY A 98 -11.73 16.02 -4.70
C GLY A 98 -11.81 14.49 -4.76
N SER A 99 -12.29 13.95 -5.89
CA SER A 99 -12.34 12.51 -6.15
C SER A 99 -10.92 11.92 -6.28
N LEU A 100 -10.04 12.61 -7.03
CA LEU A 100 -8.62 12.24 -7.12
C LEU A 100 -7.88 12.35 -5.79
N SER A 101 -8.18 13.35 -4.99
CA SER A 101 -7.62 13.48 -3.65
C SER A 101 -8.02 12.28 -2.77
N SER A 102 -9.25 11.79 -2.90
CA SER A 102 -9.72 10.61 -2.18
C SER A 102 -9.01 9.34 -2.67
N ASN A 103 -8.76 9.22 -3.98
CA ASN A 103 -7.95 8.15 -4.55
C ASN A 103 -6.50 8.18 -4.01
N ALA A 104 -5.88 9.35 -3.91
CA ALA A 104 -4.55 9.50 -3.32
C ALA A 104 -4.51 9.09 -1.85
N ASP A 105 -5.53 9.46 -1.08
CA ASP A 105 -5.67 9.05 0.33
C ASP A 105 -5.78 7.54 0.48
N LEU A 106 -6.53 6.90 -0.42
CA LEU A 106 -6.65 5.45 -0.46
C LEU A 106 -5.31 4.80 -0.84
N LEU A 107 -4.58 5.36 -1.83
CA LEU A 107 -3.23 4.93 -2.18
C LEU A 107 -2.31 4.94 -0.95
N ASN A 108 -2.27 6.08 -0.26
CA ASN A 108 -1.44 6.29 0.91
C ASN A 108 -1.81 5.29 2.02
N SER A 109 -3.09 5.19 2.36
CA SER A 109 -3.58 4.24 3.38
C SER A 109 -3.17 2.81 3.08
N ARG A 110 -3.32 2.35 1.83
CA ARG A 110 -2.98 0.97 1.43
C ARG A 110 -1.47 0.73 1.47
N ILE A 111 -0.66 1.70 1.06
CA ILE A 111 0.79 1.62 1.18
C ILE A 111 1.19 1.53 2.66
N SER A 112 0.65 2.38 3.53
CA SER A 112 0.95 2.36 4.97
C SER A 112 0.65 1.00 5.62
N LEU A 113 -0.35 0.26 5.14
CA LEU A 113 -0.66 -1.09 5.63
C LEU A 113 0.40 -2.13 5.27
N LEU A 114 1.18 -1.91 4.21
CA LEU A 114 2.24 -2.80 3.75
C LEU A 114 3.60 -2.48 4.40
N LEU A 115 3.82 -1.22 4.78
CA LEU A 115 5.09 -0.79 5.36
C LEU A 115 5.39 -1.52 6.67
N GLY A 116 6.61 -2.07 6.74
CA GLY A 116 7.11 -2.82 7.90
C GLY A 116 6.68 -4.28 7.93
N ARG A 117 5.93 -4.75 6.92
CA ARG A 117 5.65 -6.18 6.72
C ARG A 117 6.81 -6.87 6.01
N GLU A 118 6.87 -8.18 6.20
CA GLU A 118 7.84 -9.05 5.54
C GLU A 118 7.77 -8.87 4.00
N GLY A 119 8.92 -8.54 3.40
CA GLY A 119 9.05 -8.30 1.97
C GLY A 119 8.87 -6.84 1.54
N PHE A 120 8.43 -5.94 2.43
CA PHE A 120 8.18 -4.51 2.16
C PHE A 120 9.10 -3.56 2.96
N GLU A 121 10.12 -4.08 3.62
CA GLU A 121 11.03 -3.32 4.49
C GLU A 121 11.82 -2.25 3.73
N GLU A 122 12.09 -2.51 2.44
CA GLU A 122 12.73 -1.55 1.55
C GLU A 122 11.91 -0.26 1.39
N LEU A 123 10.60 -0.38 1.14
CA LEU A 123 9.70 0.77 1.05
C LEU A 123 9.65 1.57 2.36
N THR A 124 9.74 0.88 3.52
CA THR A 124 9.81 1.55 4.83
C THR A 124 11.10 2.35 4.96
N ARG A 125 12.25 1.76 4.61
CA ARG A 125 13.56 2.43 4.69
C ARG A 125 13.64 3.65 3.76
N GLU A 126 13.03 3.57 2.59
CA GLU A 126 12.95 4.69 1.64
C GLU A 126 11.95 5.79 2.04
N LYS A 127 11.29 5.65 3.20
CA LYS A 127 10.26 6.56 3.68
C LYS A 127 9.14 6.75 2.67
N PHE A 128 8.74 5.67 1.98
CA PHE A 128 7.75 5.73 0.90
C PHE A 128 6.41 6.33 1.37
N ASN A 129 6.03 6.11 2.64
CA ASN A 129 4.86 6.75 3.27
C ASN A 129 4.86 8.27 3.13
N SER A 130 6.02 8.91 3.31
CA SER A 130 6.10 10.38 3.27
C SER A 130 5.84 10.95 1.87
N GLN A 131 6.13 10.17 0.82
CA GLN A 131 5.87 10.56 -0.56
C GLN A 131 4.39 10.47 -0.90
N THR A 132 3.73 9.41 -0.45
CA THR A 132 2.31 9.18 -0.70
C THR A 132 1.43 10.10 0.15
N GLU A 133 1.83 10.35 1.39
CA GLU A 133 1.21 11.34 2.28
C GLU A 133 1.32 12.75 1.71
N LYS A 134 2.51 13.14 1.23
CA LYS A 134 2.69 14.44 0.57
C LYS A 134 1.81 14.61 -0.66
N LEU A 135 1.70 13.59 -1.53
CA LEU A 135 0.80 13.65 -2.69
C LEU A 135 -0.65 13.89 -2.27
N SER A 136 -1.12 13.17 -1.24
CA SER A 136 -2.44 13.37 -0.64
C SER A 136 -2.65 14.80 -0.14
N GLU A 137 -1.69 15.34 0.61
CA GLU A 137 -1.75 16.70 1.15
C GLU A 137 -1.76 17.76 0.05
N ASP A 138 -0.88 17.61 -0.95
CA ASP A 138 -0.78 18.52 -2.09
C ASP A 138 -2.12 18.56 -2.86
N LEU A 139 -2.74 17.40 -3.13
CA LEU A 139 -4.04 17.32 -3.82
C LEU A 139 -5.20 17.93 -3.02
N ARG A 140 -5.24 17.72 -1.70
CA ARG A 140 -6.21 18.41 -0.83
C ARG A 140 -5.98 19.92 -0.86
N GLY A 141 -4.72 20.34 -0.89
CA GLY A 141 -4.32 21.75 -1.03
C GLY A 141 -4.87 22.38 -2.30
N ILE A 142 -4.67 21.73 -3.44
CA ILE A 142 -5.19 22.18 -4.75
C ILE A 142 -6.71 22.27 -4.73
N THR A 143 -7.40 21.25 -4.21
CA THR A 143 -8.86 21.24 -4.14
C THR A 143 -9.38 22.42 -3.30
N LYS A 144 -8.69 22.77 -2.21
CA LYS A 144 -9.03 23.95 -1.38
C LYS A 144 -8.74 25.27 -2.09
N GLN A 145 -7.65 25.36 -2.85
CA GLN A 145 -7.31 26.55 -3.63
C GLN A 145 -8.32 26.78 -4.75
N LEU A 146 -8.69 25.72 -5.48
CA LEU A 146 -9.64 25.80 -6.57
C LEU A 146 -11.03 26.29 -6.11
N LYS A 147 -11.48 25.90 -4.91
CA LYS A 147 -12.72 26.43 -4.31
C LYS A 147 -12.69 27.95 -4.08
N LYS A 148 -11.52 28.58 -4.07
CA LYS A 148 -11.35 30.04 -3.99
C LYS A 148 -11.31 30.71 -5.36
N GLY A 149 -11.35 29.93 -6.45
CA GLY A 149 -11.29 30.38 -7.84
C GLY A 149 -10.11 29.79 -8.62
N PHE A 150 -10.14 29.97 -9.94
CA PHE A 150 -9.05 29.56 -10.81
C PHE A 150 -7.86 30.51 -10.68
N GLN A 151 -6.71 29.98 -10.27
CA GLN A 151 -5.44 30.69 -10.18
C GLN A 151 -4.41 30.00 -11.08
N ALA A 152 -3.42 30.73 -11.61
CA ALA A 152 -2.44 30.18 -12.55
C ALA A 152 -1.62 29.04 -11.92
N GLU A 153 -1.38 29.13 -10.61
CA GLU A 153 -0.61 28.19 -9.80
C GLU A 153 -1.30 26.82 -9.66
N ILE A 154 -2.61 26.74 -9.90
CA ILE A 154 -3.36 25.48 -9.84
C ILE A 154 -2.85 24.51 -10.90
N LEU A 155 -2.61 24.98 -12.11
CA LEU A 155 -2.14 24.14 -13.22
C LEU A 155 -0.76 23.56 -12.92
N SER A 156 0.20 24.38 -12.45
CA SER A 156 1.52 23.88 -12.05
C SER A 156 1.45 22.90 -10.88
N SER A 157 0.53 23.11 -9.94
CA SER A 157 0.35 22.23 -8.79
C SER A 157 -0.24 20.88 -9.19
N ILE A 158 -1.21 20.85 -10.13
CA ILE A 158 -1.77 19.61 -10.68
C ILE A 158 -0.69 18.80 -11.40
N GLU A 159 0.12 19.44 -12.27
CA GLU A 159 1.20 18.75 -12.98
C GLU A 159 2.27 18.23 -12.03
N GLN A 160 2.59 18.98 -10.98
CA GLN A 160 3.49 18.50 -9.92
C GLN A 160 2.94 17.25 -9.22
N CYS A 161 1.64 17.22 -8.90
CA CYS A 161 1.00 16.03 -8.33
C CYS A 161 1.01 14.85 -9.31
N ALA A 162 0.73 15.09 -10.60
CA ALA A 162 0.78 14.06 -11.64
C ALA A 162 2.18 13.44 -11.74
N SER A 163 3.22 14.28 -11.71
CA SER A 163 4.61 13.86 -11.71
C SER A 163 5.01 13.10 -10.42
N GLN A 164 4.46 13.48 -9.26
CA GLN A 164 4.67 12.75 -8.02
C GLN A 164 4.03 11.36 -8.07
N ALA A 165 2.79 11.25 -8.56
CA ALA A 165 2.10 9.97 -8.75
C ALA A 165 2.87 9.04 -9.70
N ASP A 166 3.43 9.58 -10.79
CA ASP A 166 4.26 8.84 -11.73
C ASP A 166 5.55 8.31 -11.07
N ARG A 167 6.21 9.12 -10.23
CA ARG A 167 7.39 8.68 -9.45
C ARG A 167 7.03 7.57 -8.46
N ILE A 168 5.86 7.64 -7.82
CA ILE A 168 5.36 6.59 -6.92
C ILE A 168 5.14 5.29 -7.70
N ALA A 169 4.51 5.37 -8.88
CA ALA A 169 4.33 4.22 -9.77
C ALA A 169 5.66 3.58 -10.18
N ASN A 170 6.62 4.38 -10.66
CA ASN A 170 7.93 3.89 -11.07
C ASN A 170 8.70 3.24 -9.92
N LYS A 171 8.62 3.80 -8.71
CA LYS A 171 9.20 3.18 -7.52
C LYS A 171 8.57 1.85 -7.17
N LEU A 172 7.24 1.73 -7.26
CA LEU A 172 6.55 0.45 -7.04
C LEU A 172 6.93 -0.57 -8.12
N TYR A 173 7.11 -0.11 -9.36
CA TYR A 173 7.59 -0.93 -10.48
C TYR A 173 9.02 -1.45 -10.26
N ASP A 174 9.93 -0.60 -9.82
CA ASP A 174 11.31 -0.99 -9.54
C ASP A 174 11.39 -1.89 -8.31
N PHE A 175 10.66 -1.55 -7.25
CA PHE A 175 10.59 -2.33 -6.01
C PHE A 175 10.13 -3.77 -6.27
N GLN A 176 9.14 -3.99 -7.14
CA GLN A 176 8.64 -5.33 -7.40
C GLN A 176 9.61 -6.21 -8.19
N ARG A 177 10.64 -5.66 -8.86
CA ARG A 177 11.57 -6.46 -9.66
C ARG A 177 12.36 -7.45 -8.79
N GLY A 178 12.22 -8.74 -9.12
CA GLY A 178 12.93 -9.80 -8.41
C GLY A 178 12.39 -10.10 -7.01
N LYS A 179 11.20 -9.60 -6.66
CA LYS A 179 10.51 -9.94 -5.40
C LYS A 179 9.67 -11.21 -5.55
N SER A 180 9.21 -11.72 -4.42
CA SER A 180 8.33 -12.88 -4.39
C SER A 180 6.96 -12.57 -5.02
N GLU A 181 6.26 -13.61 -5.45
CA GLU A 181 4.90 -13.49 -5.99
C GLU A 181 3.94 -12.81 -5.01
N VAL A 182 4.10 -13.06 -3.70
CA VAL A 182 3.31 -12.41 -2.64
C VAL A 182 3.49 -10.90 -2.68
N VAL A 183 4.71 -10.40 -2.85
CA VAL A 183 4.97 -8.95 -2.95
C VAL A 183 4.32 -8.38 -4.22
N HIS A 184 4.41 -9.09 -5.35
CA HIS A 184 3.76 -8.68 -6.60
C HIS A 184 2.24 -8.54 -6.46
N ILE A 185 1.58 -9.49 -5.79
CA ILE A 185 0.12 -9.48 -5.58
C ILE A 185 -0.36 -8.17 -4.93
N TYR A 186 0.46 -7.57 -4.05
CA TYR A 186 0.11 -6.32 -3.38
C TYR A 186 0.69 -5.07 -4.05
N ALA A 187 1.91 -5.13 -4.58
CA ALA A 187 2.58 -3.97 -5.17
C ALA A 187 2.01 -3.60 -6.55
N GLU A 188 1.69 -4.59 -7.38
CA GLU A 188 1.22 -4.37 -8.75
C GLU A 188 -0.10 -3.58 -8.82
N PRO A 189 -1.13 -3.88 -8.00
CA PRO A 189 -2.35 -3.08 -7.98
C PRO A 189 -2.11 -1.62 -7.54
N LEU A 190 -1.23 -1.39 -6.56
CA LEU A 190 -0.86 -0.05 -6.10
C LEU A 190 -0.10 0.73 -7.16
N ARG A 191 0.79 0.06 -7.91
CA ARG A 191 1.48 0.66 -9.06
C ARG A 191 0.47 1.15 -10.08
N ARG A 192 -0.45 0.28 -10.51
CA ARG A 192 -1.49 0.63 -11.49
C ARG A 192 -2.37 1.78 -11.01
N ALA A 193 -2.70 1.80 -9.72
CA ALA A 193 -3.48 2.87 -9.11
C ALA A 193 -2.73 4.22 -9.17
N ALA A 194 -1.42 4.23 -8.90
CA ALA A 194 -0.58 5.42 -9.01
C ALA A 194 -0.43 5.90 -10.48
N GLU A 195 -0.28 4.99 -11.44
CA GLU A 195 -0.24 5.30 -12.88
C GLU A 195 -1.55 5.92 -13.35
N LYS A 196 -2.67 5.30 -12.96
CA LYS A 196 -4.01 5.80 -13.25
C LYS A 196 -4.21 7.20 -12.66
N LEU A 197 -3.86 7.40 -11.39
CA LEU A 197 -3.94 8.72 -10.74
C LEU A 197 -3.10 9.78 -11.47
N SER A 198 -1.89 9.43 -11.93
CA SER A 198 -1.07 10.33 -12.76
C SER A 198 -1.74 10.70 -14.07
N SER A 199 -2.27 9.71 -14.80
CA SER A 199 -3.02 9.91 -16.05
C SER A 199 -4.24 10.80 -15.84
N ASP A 200 -5.03 10.51 -14.82
CA ASP A 200 -6.24 11.23 -14.46
C ASP A 200 -5.92 12.70 -14.10
N LEU A 201 -4.86 12.95 -13.33
CA LEU A 201 -4.40 14.31 -13.02
C LEU A 201 -4.01 15.10 -14.27
N ARG A 202 -3.33 14.47 -15.23
CA ARG A 202 -3.00 15.13 -16.51
C ARG A 202 -4.25 15.42 -17.34
N LEU A 203 -5.26 14.54 -17.28
CA LEU A 203 -6.55 14.82 -17.92
C LEU A 203 -7.26 16.01 -17.28
N ALA A 204 -7.28 16.08 -15.94
CA ALA A 204 -7.81 17.23 -15.21
C ALA A 204 -7.06 18.53 -15.57
N PHE A 205 -5.72 18.48 -15.65
CA PHE A 205 -4.89 19.59 -16.10
C PHE A 205 -5.32 20.11 -17.47
N VAL A 206 -5.48 19.20 -18.45
CA VAL A 206 -5.88 19.57 -19.82
C VAL A 206 -7.26 20.22 -19.82
N ASN A 207 -8.24 19.62 -19.13
CA ASN A 207 -9.61 20.14 -19.09
C ASN A 207 -9.68 21.52 -18.42
N ILE A 208 -9.01 21.70 -17.28
CA ILE A 208 -8.95 22.99 -16.57
C ILE A 208 -8.18 24.04 -17.39
N SER A 209 -7.06 23.66 -18.00
CA SER A 209 -6.27 24.58 -18.84
C SER A 209 -7.06 25.08 -20.05
N ASN A 210 -7.81 24.20 -20.70
CA ASN A 210 -8.66 24.56 -21.84
C ASN A 210 -9.76 25.54 -21.41
N PHE A 211 -10.41 25.29 -20.27
CA PHE A 211 -11.40 26.24 -19.72
C PHE A 211 -10.76 27.60 -19.43
N MET A 212 -9.63 27.64 -18.71
CA MET A 212 -8.94 28.89 -18.36
C MET A 212 -8.47 29.69 -19.59
N LYS A 213 -8.07 29.02 -20.67
CA LYS A 213 -7.70 29.67 -21.95
C LYS A 213 -8.90 30.25 -22.69
N SER A 214 -10.07 29.62 -22.55
CA SER A 214 -11.31 30.11 -23.17
C SER A 214 -11.89 31.31 -22.44
N THR A 215 -11.52 31.52 -21.17
CA THR A 215 -11.95 32.68 -20.39
C THR A 215 -11.11 33.92 -20.75
N PRO A 216 -11.69 34.95 -21.40
CA PRO A 216 -10.95 36.16 -21.68
C PRO A 216 -10.57 36.84 -20.36
N ALA A 217 -9.34 37.35 -20.27
CA ALA A 217 -8.95 38.26 -19.21
C ALA A 217 -9.99 39.39 -19.17
N GLY A 218 -10.68 39.55 -18.05
CA GLY A 218 -11.69 40.61 -17.90
C GLY A 218 -11.08 41.97 -18.25
N PRO A 219 -11.88 42.93 -18.75
CA PRO A 219 -11.38 44.24 -19.14
C PRO A 219 -10.66 44.87 -17.95
N GLU A 220 -9.40 45.24 -18.15
CA GLU A 220 -8.67 46.12 -17.22
C GLU A 220 -9.53 47.36 -17.01
N SER A 221 -10.10 47.48 -15.82
CA SER A 221 -10.84 48.67 -15.40
C SER A 221 -9.87 49.85 -15.40
N SER A 222 -9.93 50.66 -16.46
CA SER A 222 -9.36 52.01 -16.53
C SER A 222 -10.27 53.01 -15.84
#